data_AF-A0A091B0X6-F1
#
_entry.id   AF-A0A091B0X6-F1
#
_cell.length_a   1.000
_cell.length_b   1.000
_cell.length_c   1.000
_cell.angle_alpha   90.00
_cell.angle_beta   90.00
_cell.angle_gamma   90.00
#
_symmetry.space_group_name_H-M   'P 1'
#
loop_
_entity.id
_entity.type
_entity.pdbx_description
1 polymer ?
#
loop_
_entity_poly.entity_id
_entity_poly.type
_entity_poly.pdbx_seq_one_letter_code
_entity_poly.pdbx_strand_id
1 'polypeptide(L)'
;MFARVKTSGQYQYLQIVQNRREGTKTIQRVVATIGRMDQIQAKGEIENLVRSLSRFSEKVLLVLSGKSDVRAEAKKIGPALICERLWKELDPSSDFLISTEIAEALFSRPGRITPGQKSF
;
A
#
# COMPACT_ATOMS: atom_id res chain seq x y z
N MET A 1 18.28 3.19 7.62
CA MET A 1 19.20 3.37 6.47
C MET A 1 18.44 4.06 5.36
N PHE A 2 19.11 4.79 4.47
CA PHE A 2 18.46 5.44 3.33
C PHE A 2 19.41 5.53 2.14
N ALA A 3 18.86 5.68 0.95
CA ALA A 3 19.61 5.93 -0.27
C ALA A 3 19.81 7.45 -0.45
N ARG A 4 21.00 7.87 -0.89
CA ARG A 4 21.29 9.25 -1.30
C ARG A 4 22.15 9.28 -2.54
N VAL A 5 22.08 10.40 -3.27
CA VAL A 5 23.01 10.69 -4.36
C VAL A 5 24.13 11.59 -3.84
N LYS A 6 25.38 11.24 -4.15
CA LYS A 6 26.56 12.06 -3.89
C LYS A 6 27.18 12.49 -5.22
N THR A 7 27.30 13.79 -5.43
CA THR A 7 28.04 14.35 -6.59
C THR A 7 29.53 14.40 -6.27
N SER A 8 30.35 13.93 -7.20
CA SER A 8 31.81 13.95 -7.13
C SER A 8 32.36 14.34 -8.49
N GLY A 9 32.84 15.57 -8.63
CA GLY A 9 33.20 16.15 -9.91
C GLY A 9 32.01 16.17 -10.87
N GLN A 10 32.19 15.62 -12.07
CA GLN A 10 31.15 15.52 -13.10
C GLN A 10 30.19 14.34 -12.93
N TYR A 11 30.40 13.50 -11.91
CA TYR A 11 29.66 12.25 -11.75
C TYR A 11 28.78 12.24 -10.50
N GLN A 12 27.69 11.49 -10.58
CA GLN A 12 26.77 11.26 -9.47
C GLN A 12 26.80 9.79 -9.07
N TYR A 13 26.81 9.50 -7.77
CA TYR A 13 26.89 8.15 -7.24
C TYR A 13 25.75 7.87 -6.27
N LEU A 14 25.12 6.70 -6.41
CA LEU A 14 24.12 6.21 -5.47
C LEU A 14 24.82 5.56 -4.27
N GLN A 15 24.47 6.00 -3.06
CA GLN A 15 25.00 5.48 -1.81
C GLN A 15 23.88 5.01 -0.89
N ILE A 16 24.13 3.93 -0.16
CA ILE A 16 23.31 3.53 0.99
C ILE A 16 24.01 3.99 2.25
N VAL A 17 23.28 4.71 3.09
CA VAL A 17 23.80 5.34 4.30
C VAL A 17 23.02 4.83 5.51
N GLN A 18 23.73 4.61 6.61
CA GLN A 18 23.16 4.28 7.89
C GLN A 18 23.44 5.41 8.87
N ASN A 19 22.40 5.78 9.63
CA ASN A 19 22.58 6.62 10.79
C ASN A 19 22.94 5.72 11.97
N ARG A 20 24.04 6.02 12.65
CA ARG A 20 24.48 5.37 13.87
C ARG A 20 24.63 6.41 14.97
N ARG A 21 24.16 6.11 16.17
CA ARG A 21 24.38 6.96 17.34
C ARG A 21 25.68 6.54 18.00
N GLU A 22 26.62 7.47 18.14
CA GLU A 22 27.86 7.28 18.89
C GLU A 22 27.88 8.29 20.03
N GLY A 23 27.62 7.79 21.24
CA GLY A 23 27.43 8.60 22.44
C GLY A 23 26.29 9.61 22.28
N THR A 24 26.64 10.89 22.34
CA THR A 24 25.72 12.02 22.27
C THR A 24 25.43 12.50 20.84
N LYS A 25 26.17 12.02 19.83
CA LYS A 25 26.03 12.47 18.44
C LYS A 25 25.47 11.36 17.54
N THR A 26 24.70 11.76 16.53
CA THR A 26 24.29 10.86 15.44
C THR A 26 25.21 11.09 14.25
N ILE A 27 25.94 10.05 13.85
CA ILE A 27 26.84 10.08 12.70
C ILE A 27 26.23 9.29 11.54
N GLN A 28 26.51 9.76 10.33
CA GLN A 28 26.13 9.08 9.10
C GLN A 28 27.32 8.25 8.61
N ARG A 29 27.11 6.95 8.44
CA ARG A 29 28.09 6.04 7.85
C ARG A 29 27.62 5.58 6.48
N VAL A 30 28.48 5.69 5.47
CA VAL A 30 28.22 5.07 4.17
C VAL A 30 28.40 3.55 4.33
N VAL A 31 27.33 2.81 4.06
CA VAL A 31 27.31 1.34 4.10
C VAL A 31 27.82 0.78 2.79
N ALA A 32 27.36 1.35 1.66
CA ALA A 32 27.77 0.93 0.33
C ALA A 32 27.66 2.10 -0.66
N THR A 33 28.56 2.13 -1.64
CA THR A 33 28.39 2.92 -2.87
C THR A 33 27.97 1.95 -3.96
N ILE A 34 26.74 2.08 -4.45
CA ILE A 34 26.13 1.13 -5.40
C ILE A 34 26.76 1.28 -6.78
N GLY A 35 26.97 2.51 -7.23
CA GLY A 35 27.56 2.78 -8.53
C GLY A 35 27.28 4.20 -9.02
N ARG A 36 27.75 4.50 -10.22
CA ARG A 36 27.53 5.77 -10.92
C ARG A 36 26.11 5.81 -11.49
N MET A 37 25.38 6.89 -11.26
CA MET A 37 23.94 7.00 -11.56
C MET A 37 23.59 6.69 -13.02
N ASP A 38 24.37 7.22 -13.96
CA ASP A 38 24.20 6.99 -15.39
C ASP A 38 24.41 5.52 -15.79
N GLN A 39 25.38 4.84 -15.18
CA GLN A 39 25.67 3.44 -15.48
C GLN A 39 24.60 2.50 -14.90
N ILE A 40 24.22 2.73 -13.64
CA ILE A 40 23.26 1.85 -12.96
C ILE A 40 21.83 2.04 -13.48
N GLN A 41 21.47 3.24 -13.95
CA GLN A 41 20.19 3.48 -14.64
C GLN A 41 20.16 2.81 -16.01
N ALA A 42 21.22 2.94 -16.81
CA ALA A 42 21.29 2.34 -18.14
C ALA A 42 21.18 0.80 -18.12
N LYS A 43 21.68 0.17 -17.05
CA LYS A 43 21.67 -1.29 -16.88
C LYS A 43 20.42 -1.83 -16.15
N GLY A 44 19.54 -0.97 -15.67
CA GLY A 44 18.38 -1.37 -14.86
C GLY A 44 18.76 -2.02 -13.51
N GLU A 45 19.95 -1.69 -12.98
CA GLU A 45 20.46 -2.29 -11.73
C GLU A 45 19.68 -1.79 -10.51
N ILE A 46 19.12 -0.56 -10.59
CA ILE A 46 18.29 0.02 -9.53
C ILE A 46 17.01 -0.80 -9.36
N GLU A 47 16.33 -1.16 -10.44
CA GLU A 47 15.09 -1.93 -10.44
C GLU A 47 15.32 -3.33 -9.87
N ASN A 48 16.45 -3.95 -10.22
CA ASN A 48 16.86 -5.24 -9.66
C ASN A 48 17.12 -5.15 -8.16
N LEU A 49 17.78 -4.08 -7.69
CA LEU A 49 18.03 -3.83 -6.27
C LEU A 49 16.72 -3.56 -5.51
N VAL A 50 15.81 -2.76 -6.07
CA VAL A 50 14.49 -2.52 -5.47
C VAL A 50 13.71 -3.82 -5.38
N ARG A 51 13.68 -4.63 -6.46
CA ARG A 51 12.99 -5.92 -6.49
C ARG A 51 13.54 -6.88 -5.44
N SER A 52 14.86 -6.99 -5.30
CA SER A 52 15.48 -7.89 -4.33
C SER A 52 15.21 -7.44 -2.89
N LEU A 53 15.30 -6.15 -2.59
CA LEU A 53 15.00 -5.59 -1.27
C LEU A 53 13.51 -5.70 -0.90
N SER A 54 12.63 -5.54 -1.89
CA SER A 54 11.19 -5.59 -1.67
C SER A 54 10.69 -6.94 -1.19
N ARG A 55 11.38 -8.03 -1.54
CA ARG A 55 11.06 -9.39 -1.05
C ARG A 55 11.17 -9.52 0.47
N PHE A 56 11.94 -8.64 1.11
CA PHE A 56 12.14 -8.63 2.57
C PHE A 56 11.20 -7.65 3.29
N SER A 57 10.30 -6.97 2.58
CA SER A 57 9.35 -6.04 3.18
C SER A 57 7.91 -6.50 2.97
N GLU A 58 7.28 -6.96 4.05
CA GLU A 58 5.87 -7.39 4.07
C GLU A 58 4.91 -6.31 3.54
N LYS A 59 5.23 -5.02 3.76
CA LYS A 59 4.43 -3.88 3.30
C LYS A 59 4.63 -3.51 1.82
N VAL A 60 5.78 -3.83 1.23
CA VAL A 60 6.10 -3.42 -0.16
C VAL A 60 5.46 -4.35 -1.18
N LEU A 61 5.20 -5.62 -0.83
CA LEU A 61 4.51 -6.58 -1.70
C LEU A 61 3.14 -6.06 -2.17
N LEU A 62 2.41 -5.37 -1.27
CA LEU A 62 1.09 -4.78 -1.54
C LEU A 62 1.16 -3.55 -2.49
N VAL A 63 2.25 -2.77 -2.44
CA VAL A 63 2.43 -1.58 -3.30
C VAL A 63 2.96 -1.97 -4.68
N LEU A 64 3.78 -3.03 -4.76
CA LEU A 64 4.30 -3.55 -6.03
C LEU A 64 3.26 -4.33 -6.82
N SER A 65 2.29 -4.99 -6.16
CA SER A 65 1.18 -5.65 -6.86
C SER A 65 0.28 -4.67 -7.64
N GLY A 66 0.35 -3.37 -7.33
CA GLY A 66 -0.38 -2.32 -8.05
C GLY A 66 0.36 -1.71 -9.26
N LYS A 67 1.63 -2.07 -9.52
CA LYS A 67 2.46 -1.44 -10.58
C LYS A 67 3.34 -2.39 -11.39
N SER A 68 3.25 -3.69 -11.20
CA SER A 68 3.64 -4.63 -12.24
C SER A 68 2.45 -4.83 -13.17
N ASP A 69 2.69 -4.96 -14.46
CA ASP A 69 1.72 -5.33 -15.50
C ASP A 69 1.16 -6.73 -15.23
N VAL A 70 0.39 -6.86 -14.14
CA VAL A 70 -0.43 -8.02 -13.88
C VAL A 70 -1.61 -7.84 -14.81
N ARG A 71 -1.68 -8.68 -15.84
CA ARG A 71 -2.95 -9.00 -16.50
C ARG A 71 -3.87 -9.67 -15.47
N ALA A 72 -4.29 -8.91 -14.47
CA ALA A 72 -5.38 -9.25 -13.59
C ALA A 72 -6.59 -8.58 -14.21
N GLU A 73 -7.43 -9.37 -14.86
CA GLU A 73 -8.80 -8.95 -15.13
C GLU A 73 -9.47 -8.72 -13.78
N ALA A 74 -9.45 -7.47 -13.31
CA ALA A 74 -10.15 -7.06 -12.13
C ALA A 74 -11.65 -6.99 -12.47
N LYS A 75 -12.33 -8.13 -12.33
CA LYS A 75 -13.80 -8.15 -12.37
C LYS A 75 -14.28 -7.46 -11.09
N LYS A 76 -14.92 -6.29 -11.23
CA LYS A 76 -15.61 -5.62 -10.12
C LYS A 76 -16.75 -6.51 -9.64
N ILE A 77 -16.46 -7.34 -8.64
CA ILE A 77 -17.45 -8.09 -7.90
C ILE A 77 -17.93 -7.16 -6.79
N GLY A 78 -19.20 -6.78 -6.81
CA GLY A 78 -19.78 -5.88 -5.81
C GLY A 78 -19.61 -6.42 -4.39
N PRO A 79 -19.53 -5.55 -3.36
CA PRO A 79 -19.28 -5.97 -1.98
C PRO A 79 -20.27 -7.04 -1.49
N ALA A 80 -21.51 -7.03 -1.98
CA ALA A 80 -22.52 -8.05 -1.66
C ALA A 80 -22.08 -9.49 -2.01
N LEU A 81 -21.44 -9.69 -3.17
CA LEU A 81 -21.03 -11.02 -3.64
C LEU A 81 -19.77 -11.53 -2.91
N ILE A 82 -18.90 -10.62 -2.48
CA ILE A 82 -17.72 -10.98 -1.66
C ILE A 82 -18.19 -11.34 -0.25
N CYS A 83 -19.08 -10.54 0.34
CA CYS A 83 -19.66 -10.81 1.66
C CYS A 83 -20.47 -12.12 1.67
N GLU A 84 -21.30 -12.39 0.65
CA GLU A 84 -22.07 -13.63 0.56
C GLU A 84 -21.17 -14.88 0.47
N ARG A 85 -20.09 -14.80 -0.31
CA ARG A 85 -19.15 -15.92 -0.44
C ARG A 85 -18.35 -16.14 0.84
N LEU A 86 -17.83 -15.07 1.45
CA LEU A 86 -17.14 -15.15 2.73
C LEU A 86 -18.06 -15.69 3.83
N TRP A 87 -19.34 -15.32 3.81
CA TRP A 87 -20.35 -15.82 4.76
C TRP A 87 -20.62 -17.32 4.59
N LYS A 88 -20.70 -17.80 3.34
CA LYS A 88 -20.82 -19.24 3.04
C LYS A 88 -19.58 -20.04 3.44
N GLU A 89 -18.40 -19.44 3.35
CA GLU A 89 -17.13 -20.08 3.76
C GLU A 89 -16.92 -20.05 5.29
N LEU A 90 -17.60 -19.16 6.03
CA LEU A 90 -17.46 -19.02 7.49
C LEU A 90 -18.38 -19.92 8.33
N ASP A 91 -19.08 -20.87 7.70
CA ASP A 91 -20.00 -21.86 8.29
C ASP A 91 -21.33 -21.24 8.82
N PRO A 92 -22.52 -21.67 8.31
CA PRO A 92 -23.83 -21.05 8.58
C PRO A 92 -24.48 -21.43 9.93
N SER A 93 -23.72 -21.91 10.91
CA SER A 93 -24.27 -22.36 12.20
C SER A 93 -24.81 -21.23 13.10
N SER A 94 -24.75 -19.97 12.63
CA SER A 94 -25.26 -18.78 13.32
C SER A 94 -26.29 -17.99 12.48
N ASP A 95 -26.99 -18.65 11.54
CA ASP A 95 -27.96 -18.02 10.64
C ASP A 95 -29.24 -17.47 11.33
N PHE A 96 -29.52 -17.84 12.58
CA PHE A 96 -30.82 -17.52 13.19
C PHE A 96 -30.88 -16.20 13.99
N LEU A 97 -29.74 -15.57 14.33
CA LEU A 97 -29.75 -14.42 15.26
C LEU A 97 -29.50 -13.06 14.61
N ILE A 98 -28.82 -13.01 13.46
CA ILE A 98 -28.31 -11.73 12.92
C ILE A 98 -29.21 -11.14 11.82
N SER A 99 -30.11 -11.92 11.22
CA SER A 99 -31.03 -11.43 10.17
C SER A 99 -31.98 -10.35 10.66
N THR A 100 -32.32 -10.34 11.95
CA THR A 100 -33.19 -9.32 12.55
C THR A 100 -32.44 -8.01 12.87
N GLU A 101 -31.22 -8.10 13.41
CA GLU A 101 -30.44 -6.92 13.79
C GLU A 101 -29.89 -6.14 12.58
N ILE A 102 -29.44 -6.84 11.52
CA ILE A 102 -28.93 -6.17 10.31
C ILE A 102 -30.07 -5.52 9.51
N ALA A 103 -31.27 -6.12 9.52
CA ALA A 103 -32.44 -5.54 8.87
C ALA A 103 -32.88 -4.24 9.57
N GLU A 104 -32.88 -4.18 10.91
CA GLU A 104 -33.17 -2.95 11.66
C GLU A 104 -32.08 -1.88 11.48
N ALA A 105 -30.80 -2.28 11.46
CA ALA A 105 -29.68 -1.35 11.29
C ALA A 105 -29.63 -0.70 9.90
N LEU A 106 -30.10 -1.40 8.85
CA LEU A 106 -30.15 -0.85 7.48
C LEU A 106 -31.39 0.02 7.22
N PHE A 107 -32.49 -0.15 7.97
CA PHE A 107 -33.74 0.58 7.76
C PHE A 107 -33.99 1.76 8.72
N SER A 108 -33.26 1.89 9.82
CA SER A 108 -33.39 3.04 10.73
C SER A 108 -32.56 4.25 10.27
N ARG A 109 -33.08 5.01 9.30
CA ARG A 109 -32.59 6.36 8.96
C ARG A 109 -33.13 7.39 9.96
N PRO A 110 -32.30 8.26 10.57
CA PRO A 110 -32.78 9.51 11.15
C PRO A 110 -32.75 10.62 10.08
N GLY A 111 -33.78 11.47 10.03
CA GLY A 111 -33.67 12.77 9.38
C GLY A 111 -34.88 13.20 8.56
N ARG A 112 -35.72 14.04 9.17
CA ARG A 112 -36.78 14.85 8.55
C ARG A 112 -36.26 15.62 7.33
N ILE A 113 -37.07 15.64 6.27
CA ILE A 113 -37.11 16.76 5.32
C ILE A 113 -38.56 17.24 5.31
N THR A 114 -38.79 18.42 5.87
CA THR A 114 -40.07 19.13 5.85
C THR A 114 -40.37 19.57 4.42
N PRO A 115 -41.58 19.35 3.87
CA PRO A 115 -41.93 19.87 2.55
C PRO A 115 -42.24 21.37 2.66
N GLY A 116 -41.36 22.19 2.09
CA GLY A 116 -41.58 23.62 1.90
C GLY A 116 -42.70 23.87 0.89
N GLN A 117 -43.57 24.81 1.26
CA GLN A 117 -44.66 25.38 0.48
C GLN A 117 -44.27 25.81 -0.95
N LYS A 118 -45.23 25.73 -1.87
CA LYS A 118 -45.35 26.62 -3.04
C LYS A 118 -46.76 27.21 -3.11
N SER A 119 -46.83 28.47 -3.55
CA SER A 119 -47.99 29.35 -3.85
C SER A 119 -48.47 30.12 -2.61
N PHE A 120 -48.44 31.46 -2.53
CA PHE A 120 -48.62 32.54 -3.51
C PHE A 120 -47.58 33.67 -3.34
#